data_AF-A0AAT9I1A2-F1
#
_entry.id   AF-A0AAT9I1A2-F1
#
_cell.length_a   1.000
_cell.length_b   1.000
_cell.length_c   1.000
_cell.angle_alpha   90.00
_cell.angle_beta   90.00
_cell.angle_gamma   90.00
#
_symmetry.space_group_name_H-M   'P 1'
#
loop_
_entity.id
_entity.type
_entity.pdbx_description
1 polymer ?
#
loop_
_entity_poly.entity_id
_entity_poly.type
_entity_poly.pdbx_seq_one_letter_code
_entity_poly.pdbx_strand_id
1 'polypeptide(L)'
;MLKLFDYLEEVIATERITQLRNPPLLYTASEIMQELGYGEQGMEQEPLDRAMHACAALQIPVNFNFKKIYCYKDGEMVTDWQLSELATYLFMINCNPLNPVVAKAQLIFMMKDRV
;
A
#
# COMPACT_ATOMS: atom_id res chain seq x y z
N MET A 1 15.57 -7.75 6.32
CA MET A 1 14.38 -8.63 6.35
C MET A 1 13.23 -7.75 6.80
N LEU A 2 12.37 -7.34 5.87
CA LEU A 2 11.33 -6.34 6.13
C LEU A 2 10.39 -6.87 7.21
N LYS A 3 10.27 -6.15 8.33
CA LYS A 3 9.33 -6.43 9.44
C LYS A 3 7.86 -6.29 9.03
N LEU A 4 7.58 -6.18 7.73
CA LEU A 4 6.27 -5.89 7.16
C LEU A 4 5.29 -7.08 7.24
N PHE A 5 5.81 -8.23 7.65
CA PHE A 5 5.16 -9.52 7.40
C PHE A 5 4.60 -10.18 8.66
N ASP A 6 4.81 -9.71 9.88
CA ASP A 6 4.13 -10.34 11.04
C ASP A 6 2.70 -9.81 11.25
N TYR A 7 2.31 -8.73 10.57
CA TYR A 7 1.10 -7.96 10.87
C TYR A 7 -0.20 -8.52 10.26
N LEU A 8 -0.15 -9.11 9.06
CA LEU A 8 -1.37 -9.53 8.34
C LEU A 8 -2.16 -10.62 9.06
N GLU A 9 -1.50 -11.56 9.74
CA GLU A 9 -2.19 -12.53 10.59
C GLU A 9 -2.65 -11.90 11.92
N GLU A 10 -1.86 -11.01 12.53
CA GLU A 10 -2.23 -10.34 13.78
C GLU A 10 -3.44 -9.41 13.61
N VAL A 11 -3.60 -8.80 12.43
CA VAL A 11 -4.75 -7.96 12.02
C VAL A 11 -6.03 -8.77 11.82
N ILE A 12 -5.89 -9.99 11.29
CA ILE A 12 -7.03 -10.87 10.99
C ILE A 12 -7.43 -11.69 12.23
N ALA A 13 -6.45 -12.12 13.04
CA ALA A 13 -6.65 -13.04 14.18
C ALA A 13 -6.88 -12.34 15.53
N THR A 14 -6.45 -11.08 15.67
CA THR A 14 -6.71 -10.30 16.88
C THR A 14 -7.73 -9.22 16.54
N GLU A 15 -8.74 -9.00 17.37
CA GLU A 15 -9.58 -7.80 17.34
C GLU A 15 -8.76 -6.53 17.68
N ARG A 16 -7.68 -6.24 16.93
CA ARG A 16 -6.92 -4.98 16.92
C ARG A 16 -7.46 -4.05 15.84
N ILE A 17 -8.76 -4.11 15.58
CA ILE A 17 -9.50 -3.10 14.80
C ILE A 17 -9.20 -1.68 15.33
N THR A 18 -8.86 -1.54 16.61
CA THR A 18 -8.42 -0.28 17.24
C THR A 18 -7.05 0.24 16.76
N GLN A 19 -6.09 -0.60 16.37
CA GLN A 19 -4.82 -0.13 15.78
C GLN A 19 -4.98 0.25 14.30
N LEU A 20 -5.98 -0.32 13.61
CA LEU A 20 -6.42 0.13 12.28
C LEU A 20 -7.11 1.50 12.30
N ARG A 21 -7.45 2.05 13.48
CA ARG A 21 -8.14 3.34 13.60
C ARG A 21 -7.23 4.57 13.45
N ASN A 22 -5.91 4.41 13.42
CA ASN A 22 -4.97 5.49 13.04
C ASN A 22 -3.55 4.92 12.85
N PRO A 23 -3.30 4.08 11.85
CA PRO A 23 -1.99 3.51 11.63
C PRO A 23 -0.99 4.61 11.23
N PRO A 24 0.31 4.44 11.53
CA PRO A 24 1.33 5.34 11.02
C PRO A 24 1.34 5.28 9.49
N LEU A 25 1.49 6.45 8.87
CA LEU A 25 1.67 6.57 7.42
C LEU A 25 3.15 6.71 7.15
N LEU A 26 3.72 5.74 6.44
CA LEU A 26 5.17 5.51 6.39
C LEU A 26 5.78 5.89 5.05
N TYR A 27 5.03 5.73 3.95
CA TYR A 27 5.52 5.91 2.59
C TYR A 27 4.52 6.69 1.75
N THR A 28 4.98 7.38 0.72
CA THR A 28 4.09 7.92 -0.31
C THR A 28 3.95 6.99 -1.52
N ALA A 29 2.83 7.08 -2.24
CA ALA A 29 2.63 6.30 -3.45
C ALA A 29 3.72 6.59 -4.49
N SER A 30 4.13 7.85 -4.64
CA SER A 30 5.25 8.21 -5.52
C SER A 30 6.58 7.54 -5.10
N GLU A 31 6.90 7.47 -3.81
CA GLU A 31 8.11 6.79 -3.33
C GLU A 31 8.08 5.29 -3.69
N ILE A 32 6.93 4.63 -3.48
CA ILE A 32 6.77 3.22 -3.83
C ILE A 32 6.89 3.00 -5.34
N MET A 33 6.29 3.88 -6.15
CA MET A 33 6.39 3.79 -7.61
C MET A 33 7.84 3.93 -8.09
N GLN A 34 8.59 4.86 -7.50
CA GLN A 34 10.01 5.05 -7.77
C GLN A 34 10.83 3.80 -7.39
N GLU A 35 10.60 3.22 -6.22
CA GLU A 35 11.27 1.99 -5.77
C GLU A 35 10.94 0.77 -6.65
N LEU A 36 9.73 0.73 -7.22
CA LEU A 36 9.35 -0.27 -8.21
C LEU A 36 9.93 0.00 -9.61
N GLY A 37 10.58 1.15 -9.83
CA GLY A 37 11.18 1.53 -11.11
C GLY A 37 10.18 2.09 -12.12
N TYR A 38 9.02 2.55 -11.69
CA TYR A 38 8.09 3.27 -12.55
C TYR A 38 8.53 4.74 -12.65
N GLY A 39 8.83 5.19 -13.87
CA GLY A 39 9.33 6.55 -14.14
C GLY A 39 8.26 7.56 -14.55
N GLU A 40 7.00 7.14 -14.74
CA GLU A 40 5.93 8.00 -15.24
C GLU A 40 4.88 8.30 -14.16
N GLN A 41 4.48 9.56 -14.09
CA GLN A 41 3.35 10.02 -13.28
C GLN A 41 2.03 9.46 -13.83
N GLY A 42 1.13 9.02 -12.96
CA GLY A 42 -0.24 8.59 -13.32
C GLY A 42 -0.45 7.09 -13.42
N MET A 43 0.60 6.27 -13.31
CA MET A 43 0.46 4.80 -13.25
C MET A 43 -0.03 4.30 -11.87
N GLU A 44 -0.05 5.16 -10.85
CA GLU A 44 -0.41 4.82 -9.49
C GLU A 44 -1.93 4.78 -9.23
N GLN A 45 -2.74 5.44 -10.07
CA GLN A 45 -4.16 5.65 -9.76
C GLN A 45 -4.95 4.33 -9.73
N GLU A 46 -4.79 3.48 -10.75
CA GLU A 46 -5.52 2.20 -10.80
C GLU A 46 -5.12 1.26 -9.64
N PRO A 47 -3.82 1.02 -9.33
CA PRO A 47 -3.47 0.20 -8.18
C PRO A 47 -3.91 0.79 -6.84
N LEU A 48 -3.90 2.13 -6.69
CA LEU A 48 -4.42 2.81 -5.50
C LEU A 48 -5.92 2.56 -5.33
N ASP A 49 -6.71 2.76 -6.39
CA ASP A 49 -8.15 2.55 -6.36
C ASP A 49 -8.50 1.11 -5.97
N ARG A 50 -7.79 0.13 -6.55
CA ARG A 50 -7.97 -1.29 -6.20
C ARG A 50 -7.64 -1.57 -4.74
N ALA A 51 -6.56 -0.98 -4.21
CA ALA A 51 -6.19 -1.13 -2.81
C ALA A 51 -7.23 -0.49 -1.86
N MET A 52 -7.75 0.69 -2.21
CA MET A 52 -8.82 1.34 -1.44
C MET A 52 -10.13 0.54 -1.49
N HIS A 53 -10.51 0.01 -2.65
CA HIS A 53 -11.69 -0.86 -2.80
C HIS A 53 -11.56 -2.13 -1.97
N ALA A 54 -10.37 -2.74 -1.90
CA ALA A 54 -10.12 -3.91 -1.06
C ALA A 54 -10.34 -3.58 0.43
N CYS A 55 -9.79 -2.46 0.91
CA CYS A 55 -10.04 -1.98 2.28
C CYS A 55 -11.54 -1.74 2.53
N ALA A 56 -12.23 -1.05 1.61
CA ALA A 56 -13.65 -0.76 1.74
C ALA A 56 -14.51 -2.04 1.81
N ALA A 57 -14.24 -3.02 0.94
CA ALA A 57 -14.93 -4.31 0.93
C ALA A 57 -14.74 -5.11 2.24
N LEU A 58 -13.57 -4.96 2.87
CA LEU A 58 -13.23 -5.58 4.15
C LEU A 58 -13.66 -4.75 5.38
N GLN A 59 -14.37 -3.63 5.17
CA GLN A 59 -14.76 -2.69 6.23
C GLN A 59 -13.55 -2.10 7.01
N ILE A 60 -12.39 -2.01 6.36
CA ILE A 60 -11.19 -1.36 6.88
C ILE A 60 -11.27 0.14 6.55
N PRO A 61 -11.06 1.06 7.51
CA PRO A 61 -11.17 2.49 7.26
C PRO A 61 -10.15 3.01 6.23
N VAL A 62 -10.63 3.38 5.04
CA VAL A 62 -9.78 3.86 3.94
C VAL A 62 -9.04 5.14 4.33
N ASN A 63 -9.73 6.10 4.95
CA ASN A 63 -9.19 7.40 5.36
C ASN A 63 -8.06 7.33 6.40
N PHE A 64 -7.92 6.20 7.11
CA PHE A 64 -6.81 5.97 8.03
C PHE A 64 -5.60 5.34 7.36
N ASN A 65 -5.79 4.65 6.24
CA ASN A 65 -4.76 3.93 5.53
C ASN A 65 -4.23 4.69 4.31
N PHE A 66 -5.05 5.60 3.75
CA PHE A 66 -4.73 6.42 2.59
C PHE A 66 -5.05 7.88 2.91
N LYS A 67 -4.03 8.74 2.93
CA LYS A 67 -4.22 10.20 3.08
C LYS A 67 -3.66 10.94 1.88
N LYS A 68 -4.53 11.68 1.20
CA LYS A 68 -4.12 12.59 0.13
C LYS A 68 -3.29 13.73 0.71
N ILE A 69 -2.14 13.99 0.11
CA ILE A 69 -1.26 15.10 0.46
C ILE A 69 -0.99 15.97 -0.77
N TYR A 70 -0.56 17.20 -0.50
CA TYR A 70 -0.12 18.14 -1.52
C TYR A 70 1.39 18.30 -1.37
N CYS A 71 2.12 18.04 -2.45
CA CYS A 71 3.57 18.15 -2.52
C CYS A 71 3.93 19.30 -3.46
N TYR A 72 5.00 20.03 -3.13
CA TYR A 72 5.59 20.99 -4.06
C TYR A 72 6.79 20.33 -4.74
N LYS A 73 6.70 20.07 -6.05
CA LYS A 73 7.75 19.44 -6.85
C LYS A 73 7.91 20.23 -8.15
N ASP A 74 9.15 20.51 -8.55
CA ASP A 74 9.50 21.18 -9.81
C ASP A 74 8.77 22.51 -10.10
N GLY A 75 8.45 23.26 -9.04
CA GLY A 75 7.75 24.55 -9.17
C GLY A 75 6.23 24.45 -9.24
N GLU A 76 5.67 23.24 -9.15
CA GLU A 76 4.24 23.00 -9.20
C GLU A 76 3.73 22.30 -7.92
N MET A 77 2.47 22.57 -7.58
CA MET A 77 1.78 21.84 -6.52
C MET A 77 1.11 20.61 -7.13
N VAL A 78 1.62 19.44 -6.76
CA VAL A 78 1.10 18.14 -7.19
C VAL A 78 0.45 17.40 -6.02
N THR A 79 -0.41 16.43 -6.30
CA THR A 79 -1.01 15.59 -5.26
C THR A 79 -0.33 14.24 -5.19
N ASP A 80 -0.22 13.69 -3.99
CA ASP A 80 0.31 12.34 -3.74
C ASP A 80 -0.53 11.68 -2.62
N TRP A 81 -0.23 10.44 -2.28
CA TRP A 81 -0.90 9.69 -1.23
C TRP A 81 0.10 9.17 -0.22
N GLN A 82 -0.11 9.48 1.07
CA GLN A 82 0.58 8.81 2.16
C GLN A 82 -0.17 7.53 2.54
N LEU A 83 0.60 6.46 2.71
CA LEU A 83 0.11 5.11 2.87
C LEU A 83 0.54 4.53 4.22
N SER A 84 -0.38 3.85 4.89
CA SER A 84 -0.04 2.94 5.96
C SER A 84 0.73 1.74 5.43
N GLU A 85 1.26 0.93 6.32
CA GLU A 85 1.89 -0.35 5.97
C GLU A 85 0.95 -1.29 5.19
N LEU A 86 -0.30 -1.44 5.65
CA LEU A 86 -1.32 -2.23 4.96
C LEU A 86 -1.64 -1.65 3.57
N ALA A 87 -1.85 -0.33 3.49
CA ALA A 87 -2.11 0.33 2.20
C ALA A 87 -0.95 0.19 1.23
N THR A 88 0.30 0.32 1.72
CA THR A 88 1.52 0.16 0.92
C THR A 88 1.59 -1.23 0.32
N TYR A 89 1.32 -2.26 1.12
CA TYR A 89 1.33 -3.64 0.65
C TYR A 89 0.23 -3.89 -0.39
N LEU A 90 -1.02 -3.51 -0.10
CA LEU A 90 -2.15 -3.67 -1.02
C LEU A 90 -1.94 -2.90 -2.33
N PHE A 91 -1.37 -1.70 -2.26
CA PHE A 91 -1.01 -0.90 -3.42
C PHE A 91 0.02 -1.65 -4.28
N MET A 92 1.14 -2.06 -3.68
CA MET A 92 2.24 -2.76 -4.38
C MET A 92 1.79 -4.05 -5.08
N ILE A 93 0.97 -4.88 -4.44
CA ILE A 93 0.51 -6.14 -5.06
C ILE A 93 -0.53 -5.93 -6.17
N ASN A 94 -1.15 -4.75 -6.23
CA ASN A 94 -2.06 -4.36 -7.31
C ASN A 94 -1.36 -3.68 -8.50
N CYS A 95 -0.06 -3.35 -8.38
CA CYS A 95 0.74 -2.84 -9.50
C CYS A 95 0.93 -3.89 -10.61
N ASN A 96 1.56 -3.51 -11.72
CA ASN A 96 1.76 -4.39 -12.87
C ASN A 96 2.58 -5.65 -12.50
N PRO A 97 2.02 -6.86 -12.61
CA PRO A 97 2.71 -8.10 -12.25
C PRO A 97 3.84 -8.49 -13.21
N LEU A 98 3.97 -7.83 -14.38
CA LEU A 98 5.17 -7.98 -15.23
C LEU A 98 6.43 -7.42 -14.56
N ASN A 99 6.29 -6.59 -13.52
CA ASN A 99 7.41 -6.17 -12.68
C ASN A 99 7.81 -7.32 -11.73
N PRO A 100 9.07 -7.81 -11.78
CA PRO A 100 9.52 -8.92 -10.93
C PRO A 100 9.38 -8.67 -9.42
N VAL A 101 9.49 -7.41 -8.97
CA VAL A 101 9.30 -7.05 -7.55
C VAL A 101 7.84 -7.23 -7.13
N VAL A 102 6.91 -6.81 -7.99
CA VAL A 102 5.46 -6.98 -7.78
C VAL A 102 5.09 -8.47 -7.79
N ALA A 103 5.54 -9.22 -8.80
CA ALA A 103 5.30 -10.67 -8.87
C ALA A 103 5.84 -11.41 -7.63
N LYS A 104 7.01 -11.01 -7.13
CA LYS A 104 7.58 -11.55 -5.90
C LYS A 104 6.73 -11.20 -4.68
N ALA A 105 6.24 -9.97 -4.56
CA ALA A 105 5.36 -9.57 -3.45
C ALA A 105 4.05 -10.35 -3.45
N GLN A 106 3.47 -10.62 -4.63
CA GLN A 106 2.29 -11.47 -4.81
C GLN A 106 2.56 -12.93 -4.42
N LEU A 107 3.72 -13.49 -4.82
CA LEU A 107 4.09 -14.85 -4.45
C LEU A 107 4.32 -15.00 -2.94
N ILE A 108 4.98 -14.01 -2.32
CA ILE A 108 5.19 -13.99 -0.86
C ILE A 108 3.85 -14.05 -0.13
N PHE A 109 2.79 -13.38 -0.63
CA PHE A 109 1.44 -13.48 -0.05
C PHE A 109 0.98 -14.94 0.04
N MET A 110 1.09 -15.67 -1.07
CA MET A 110 0.58 -17.05 -1.17
C MET A 110 1.42 -18.06 -0.38
N MET A 111 2.72 -17.79 -0.19
CA MET A 111 3.64 -18.71 0.46
C MET A 111 3.64 -18.61 1.99
N LYS A 112 3.07 -17.55 2.54
CA LYS A 112 3.19 -17.23 3.96
C LYS A 112 2.37 -18.13 4.88
N ASP A 113 1.32 -18.79 4.36
CA ASP A 113 0.52 -19.78 5.08
C ASP A 113 1.10 -21.22 4.98
N ARG A 114 2.29 -21.39 4.39
CA ARG A 114 2.93 -22.71 4.15
C ARG A 114 4.26 -22.92 4.88
N VAL A 115 4.66 -22.00 5.76
CA VAL A 115 5.88 -22.10 6.57
C VAL A 115 5.53 -22.07 8.04
#